data_AF-A0A7S1WI90-F1
#
_entry.id   AF-A0A7S1WI90-F1
#
_cell.length_a   1.000
_cell.length_b   1.000
_cell.length_c   1.000
_cell.angle_alpha   90.00
_cell.angle_beta   90.00
_cell.angle_gamma   90.00
#
_symmetry.space_group_name_H-M   'P 1'
#
loop_
_entity.id
_entity.type
_entity.pdbx_description
1 polymer ?
#
loop_
_entity_poly.entity_id
_entity_poly.type
_entity_poly.pdbx_seq_one_letter_code
_entity_poly.pdbx_strand_id
1 'polypeptide(L)'
;PPPRLGDEIASAGKLARWLAEKASWSQVLGAWELAGNEPKPRSCHVTCKRRRSSGARFAPELSLPLRRELALCLEEMFGWEPEIVRSSADVEVHVVLGSSGVIVEVPLLVQRNPAALGGGLPSPGMKQVEAWALARSLDIQEGDTVLDPMCGRGTLLAE
;
A
#
# COMPACT_ATOMS: atom_id res chain seq x y z
N PRO A 1 -12.40 -12.41 18.85
CA PRO A 1 -11.89 -11.19 19.52
C PRO A 1 -10.38 -11.08 19.23
N PRO A 2 -9.83 -9.87 18.99
CA PRO A 2 -8.38 -9.72 18.88
C PRO A 2 -7.73 -10.18 20.20
N PRO A 3 -6.54 -10.81 20.15
CA PRO A 3 -5.86 -11.30 21.35
C PRO A 3 -5.69 -10.14 22.35
N ARG A 4 -6.10 -10.36 23.60
CA ARG A 4 -5.89 -9.37 24.67
C ARG A 4 -4.39 -9.34 24.97
N LEU A 5 -3.75 -8.18 24.75
CA LEU A 5 -2.34 -7.94 25.06
C LEU A 5 -2.12 -7.97 26.58
N GLY A 6 -1.98 -9.18 27.12
CA GLY A 6 -1.51 -9.43 28.47
C GLY A 6 -0.30 -10.34 28.43
N ASP A 7 -0.45 -11.54 27.83
CA ASP A 7 0.64 -12.54 27.84
C ASP A 7 0.79 -13.34 26.52
N GLU A 8 -0.06 -13.13 25.52
CA GLU A 8 -0.13 -14.01 24.33
C GLU A 8 0.50 -13.47 23.03
N ILE A 9 0.86 -12.19 22.94
CA ILE A 9 1.61 -11.60 21.81
C ILE A 9 3.11 -11.52 22.14
N ALA A 10 3.66 -12.61 22.70
CA ALA A 10 5.08 -12.68 23.03
C ALA A 10 5.98 -13.00 21.83
N SER A 11 5.42 -13.38 20.67
CA SER A 11 6.23 -13.67 19.48
C SER A 11 5.59 -13.12 18.21
N ALA A 12 6.43 -12.53 17.36
CA ALA A 12 6.06 -12.04 16.04
C ALA A 12 5.41 -13.12 15.18
N GLY A 13 5.85 -14.37 15.30
CA GLY A 13 5.29 -15.52 14.58
C GLY A 13 3.82 -15.80 14.94
N LYS A 14 3.43 -15.71 16.22
CA LYS A 14 2.01 -15.87 16.62
C LYS A 14 1.14 -14.77 16.02
N LEU A 15 1.62 -13.53 16.05
CA LEU A 15 0.90 -12.40 15.47
C LEU A 15 0.81 -12.52 13.94
N ALA A 16 1.91 -12.88 13.28
CA ALA A 16 1.95 -13.10 11.83
C ALA A 16 0.95 -14.16 11.39
N ARG A 17 0.96 -15.34 12.03
CA ARG A 17 0.03 -16.42 11.73
C ARG A 17 -1.42 -16.01 11.94
N TRP A 18 -1.70 -15.34 13.06
CA TRP A 18 -3.04 -14.80 13.32
C TRP A 18 -3.51 -13.80 12.25
N LEU A 19 -2.62 -12.90 11.79
CA LEU A 19 -2.93 -11.95 10.73
C LEU A 19 -3.18 -12.67 9.39
N ALA A 20 -2.34 -13.66 9.05
CA ALA A 20 -2.48 -14.44 7.82
C ALA A 20 -3.80 -15.23 7.80
N GLU A 21 -4.22 -15.82 8.92
CA GLU A 21 -5.46 -16.59 9.01
C GLU A 21 -6.73 -15.72 9.07
N LYS A 22 -6.66 -14.54 9.69
CA LYS A 22 -7.84 -13.68 9.91
C LYS A 22 -8.09 -12.67 8.81
N ALA A 23 -7.09 -12.35 8.00
CA ALA A 23 -7.29 -11.49 6.85
C ALA A 23 -8.18 -12.17 5.80
N SER A 24 -9.09 -11.40 5.20
CA SER A 24 -10.02 -11.88 4.19
C SER A 24 -9.36 -11.91 2.81
N TRP A 25 -8.34 -12.75 2.65
CA TRP A 25 -7.51 -12.80 1.43
C TRP A 25 -8.30 -13.09 0.16
N SER A 26 -9.39 -13.85 0.23
CA SER A 26 -10.28 -14.09 -0.92
C SER A 26 -10.93 -12.80 -1.43
N GLN A 27 -11.36 -11.91 -0.53
CA GLN A 27 -11.91 -10.61 -0.89
C GLN A 27 -10.82 -9.69 -1.46
N VAL A 28 -9.63 -9.72 -0.85
CA VAL A 28 -8.48 -8.95 -1.34
C VAL A 28 -8.11 -9.38 -2.76
N LEU A 29 -8.02 -10.69 -3.03
CA LEU A 29 -7.67 -11.21 -4.34
C LEU A 29 -8.77 -10.97 -5.38
N GLY A 30 -10.05 -11.02 -4.98
CA GLY A 30 -11.14 -10.61 -5.86
C GLY A 30 -11.04 -9.12 -6.24
N ALA A 31 -10.78 -8.24 -5.27
CA ALA A 31 -10.59 -6.81 -5.53
C ALA A 31 -9.30 -6.52 -6.33
N TRP A 32 -8.26 -7.33 -6.14
CA TRP A 32 -7.01 -7.27 -6.87
C TRP A 32 -7.20 -7.56 -8.37
N GLU A 33 -7.92 -8.62 -8.71
CA GLU A 33 -8.27 -8.97 -10.09
C GLU A 33 -9.19 -7.92 -10.73
N LEU A 34 -10.20 -7.43 -9.99
CA LEU A 34 -11.07 -6.35 -10.46
C LEU A 34 -10.32 -5.04 -10.74
N ALA A 35 -9.22 -4.79 -10.02
CA ALA A 35 -8.34 -3.65 -10.28
C ALA A 35 -7.42 -3.85 -11.51
N GLY A 36 -7.52 -4.98 -12.21
CA GLY A 36 -6.77 -5.27 -13.43
C GLY A 36 -5.36 -5.82 -13.20
N ASN A 37 -5.04 -6.23 -11.97
CA ASN A 37 -3.76 -6.86 -11.67
C ASN A 37 -3.74 -8.34 -12.10
N GLU A 38 -2.54 -8.93 -12.19
CA GLU A 38 -2.40 -10.36 -12.51
C GLU A 38 -3.10 -11.23 -11.44
N PRO A 39 -4.00 -12.17 -11.82
CA PRO A 39 -4.89 -12.86 -10.89
C PRO A 39 -4.19 -13.86 -9.95
N LYS A 40 -2.90 -14.14 -10.17
CA LYS A 40 -2.11 -15.09 -9.39
C LYS A 40 -0.74 -14.50 -9.04
N PRO A 41 -0.65 -13.62 -8.03
CA PRO A 41 0.64 -13.16 -7.54
C PRO A 41 1.49 -14.34 -7.10
N ARG A 42 2.79 -14.30 -7.42
CA ARG A 42 3.77 -15.34 -7.09
C ARG A 42 4.76 -14.89 -6.04
N SER A 43 4.88 -13.58 -5.81
CA SER A 43 5.78 -13.02 -4.82
C SER A 43 5.09 -11.94 -3.99
N CYS A 44 5.52 -11.78 -2.74
CA CYS A 44 5.01 -10.72 -1.87
C CYS A 44 6.13 -9.94 -1.18
N HIS A 45 5.92 -8.63 -1.04
CA HIS A 45 6.76 -7.77 -0.21
C HIS A 45 5.98 -7.29 1.00
N VAL A 46 6.42 -7.67 2.19
CA VAL A 46 5.79 -7.27 3.45
C VAL A 46 6.53 -6.12 4.09
N THR A 47 5.83 -5.01 4.33
CA THR A 47 6.32 -3.92 5.18
C THR A 47 5.60 -3.92 6.52
N CYS A 48 6.26 -3.41 7.56
CA CYS A 48 5.64 -3.17 8.85
C CYS A 48 6.02 -1.79 9.36
N LYS A 49 5.02 -0.96 9.67
CA LYS A 49 5.19 0.39 10.18
C LYS A 49 4.52 0.55 11.54
N ARG A 50 5.33 0.88 12.55
CA ARG A 50 4.83 1.29 13.87
C ARG A 50 4.53 2.79 13.87
N ARG A 51 3.28 3.18 14.16
CA ARG A 51 2.96 4.60 14.37
C ARG A 51 3.56 5.05 15.70
N ARG A 52 4.25 6.21 15.72
CA ARG A 52 5.06 6.63 16.88
C ARG A 52 4.26 6.73 18.18
N SER A 53 3.23 7.58 18.23
CA SER A 53 2.44 7.80 19.45
C SER A 53 1.42 6.69 19.70
N SER A 54 0.73 6.24 18.64
CA SER A 54 -0.35 5.26 18.78
C SER A 54 0.13 3.80 18.82
N GLY A 55 1.27 3.48 18.23
CA GLY A 55 1.85 2.13 18.25
C GLY A 55 2.76 1.85 19.44
N ALA A 56 2.81 2.74 20.45
CA ALA A 56 3.69 2.64 21.61
C ALA A 56 3.52 1.34 22.41
N ARG A 57 2.31 0.75 22.38
CA ARG A 57 1.98 -0.53 23.02
C ARG A 57 2.67 -1.76 22.43
N PHE A 58 3.23 -1.63 21.22
CA PHE A 58 3.97 -2.70 20.56
C PHE A 58 5.46 -2.50 20.78
N ALA A 59 6.20 -3.59 21.03
CA ALA A 59 7.64 -3.54 21.19
C ALA A 59 8.30 -2.91 19.93
N PRO A 60 9.26 -1.97 20.10
CA PRO A 60 9.93 -1.31 18.98
C PRO A 60 10.54 -2.29 17.96
N GLU A 61 11.09 -3.39 18.45
CA GLU A 61 11.75 -4.45 17.71
C GLU A 61 10.78 -5.39 16.96
N LEU A 62 9.47 -5.33 17.24
CA LEU A 62 8.48 -6.25 16.69
C LEU A 62 8.36 -6.17 15.15
N SER A 63 8.61 -5.00 14.56
CA SER A 63 8.32 -4.74 13.15
C SER A 63 9.11 -5.63 12.19
N LEU A 64 10.39 -5.87 12.49
CA LEU A 64 11.29 -6.65 11.62
C LEU A 64 10.97 -8.16 11.66
N PRO A 65 10.86 -8.80 12.83
CA PRO A 65 10.40 -10.17 12.91
C PRO A 65 8.98 -10.34 12.34
N LEU A 66 8.07 -9.40 12.60
CA LEU A 66 6.68 -9.50 12.12
C LEU A 66 6.58 -9.50 10.60
N ARG A 67 7.31 -8.62 9.90
CA ARG A 67 7.29 -8.62 8.42
C ARG A 67 7.83 -9.94 7.85
N ARG A 68 8.88 -10.50 8.48
CA ARG A 68 9.51 -11.75 8.03
C ARG A 68 8.56 -12.93 8.23
N GLU A 69 8.06 -13.08 9.45
CA GLU A 69 7.16 -14.18 9.81
C GLU A 69 5.86 -14.13 9.00
N LEU A 70 5.33 -12.93 8.73
CA LEU A 70 4.14 -12.79 7.90
C LEU A 70 4.41 -13.17 6.45
N ALA A 71 5.56 -12.77 5.88
CA ALA A 71 5.93 -13.18 4.52
C ALA A 71 6.02 -14.72 4.40
N LEU A 72 6.64 -15.38 5.38
CA LEU A 72 6.70 -16.85 5.44
C LEU A 72 5.31 -17.49 5.58
N CYS A 73 4.42 -16.92 6.40
CA CYS A 73 3.04 -17.42 6.48
C CYS A 73 2.29 -17.28 5.14
N LEU A 74 2.51 -16.20 4.40
CA LEU A 74 1.89 -15.99 3.08
C LEU A 74 2.48 -16.91 2.01
N GLU A 75 3.78 -17.20 2.08
CA GLU A 75 4.43 -18.22 1.28
C GLU A 75 3.81 -19.60 1.54
N GLU A 76 3.67 -20.00 2.81
CA GLU A 76 3.06 -21.28 3.18
C GLU A 76 1.58 -21.39 2.72
N MET A 77 0.81 -20.30 2.83
CA MET A 77 -0.63 -20.32 2.53
C MET A 77 -0.95 -20.19 1.04
N PHE A 78 -0.19 -19.37 0.31
CA PHE A 78 -0.53 -18.97 -1.05
C PHE A 78 0.58 -19.26 -2.07
N GLY A 79 1.75 -19.69 -1.63
CA GLY A 79 2.93 -19.87 -2.49
C GLY A 79 3.57 -18.55 -2.91
N TRP A 80 3.34 -17.45 -2.17
CA TRP A 80 3.92 -16.15 -2.48
C TRP A 80 5.34 -16.04 -1.94
N GLU A 81 6.32 -16.19 -2.84
CA GLU A 81 7.75 -16.10 -2.50
C GLU A 81 8.06 -14.74 -1.85
N PRO A 82 8.74 -14.70 -0.69
CA PRO A 82 9.13 -13.46 -0.04
C PRO A 82 10.12 -12.66 -0.88
N GLU A 83 9.72 -11.48 -1.34
CA GLU A 83 10.55 -10.57 -2.12
C GLU A 83 11.07 -9.40 -1.25
N ILE A 84 12.38 -9.17 -1.32
CA ILE A 84 13.07 -8.11 -0.56
C ILE A 84 12.89 -6.77 -1.27
N VAL A 85 12.97 -6.76 -2.60
CA VAL A 85 12.87 -5.55 -3.41
C VAL A 85 11.41 -5.27 -3.69
N ARG A 86 10.85 -4.28 -2.97
CA ARG A 86 9.44 -3.87 -3.09
C ARG A 86 8.94 -3.75 -4.54
N SER A 87 9.73 -3.16 -5.43
CA SER A 87 9.35 -2.94 -6.84
C SER A 87 9.31 -4.21 -7.69
N SER A 88 9.93 -5.30 -7.24
CA SER A 88 9.96 -6.59 -7.92
C SER A 88 8.86 -7.54 -7.47
N ALA A 89 8.10 -7.18 -6.42
CA ALA A 89 7.08 -8.03 -5.85
C ALA A 89 5.73 -7.93 -6.58
N ASP A 90 5.05 -9.07 -6.73
CA ASP A 90 3.72 -9.12 -7.35
C ASP A 90 2.63 -8.57 -6.43
N VAL A 91 2.78 -8.67 -5.11
CA VAL A 91 1.85 -8.04 -4.16
C VAL A 91 2.61 -7.34 -3.04
N GLU A 92 2.13 -6.17 -2.64
CA GLU A 92 2.62 -5.50 -1.45
C GLU A 92 1.65 -5.72 -0.29
N VAL A 93 2.18 -6.00 0.89
CA VAL A 93 1.38 -6.13 2.11
C VAL A 93 1.95 -5.18 3.16
N HIS A 94 1.16 -4.21 3.60
CA HIS A 94 1.57 -3.23 4.61
C HIS A 94 0.91 -3.56 5.94
N VAL A 95 1.71 -3.76 6.97
CA VAL A 95 1.25 -3.95 8.34
C VAL A 95 1.42 -2.66 9.11
N VAL A 96 0.33 -2.09 9.62
CA VAL A 96 0.36 -0.86 10.40
C VAL A 96 0.00 -1.16 11.85
N LEU A 97 0.96 -0.92 12.75
CA LEU A 97 0.80 -1.09 14.19
C LEU A 97 0.37 0.25 14.82
N GLY A 98 -0.86 0.31 15.34
CA GLY A 98 -1.47 1.51 15.92
C GLY A 98 -2.17 1.28 17.26
N SER A 99 -2.82 2.32 17.80
CA SER A 99 -3.39 2.27 19.16
C SER A 99 -4.65 1.43 19.23
N SER A 100 -5.46 1.46 18.17
CA SER A 100 -6.70 0.71 18.02
C SER A 100 -6.47 -0.75 17.62
N GLY A 101 -5.29 -1.12 17.12
CA GLY A 101 -5.07 -2.46 16.59
C GLY A 101 -3.91 -2.58 15.62
N VAL A 102 -3.94 -3.69 14.88
CA VAL A 102 -3.08 -3.95 13.72
C VAL A 102 -3.95 -3.87 12.48
N ILE A 103 -3.49 -3.16 11.46
CA ILE A 103 -4.14 -3.06 10.16
C ILE A 103 -3.24 -3.76 9.14
N VAL A 104 -3.83 -4.58 8.27
CA VAL A 104 -3.17 -5.16 7.10
C VAL A 104 -3.77 -4.49 5.87
N GLU A 105 -2.95 -3.81 5.09
CA GLU A 105 -3.34 -3.07 3.90
C GLU A 105 -2.68 -3.72 2.68
N VAL A 106 -3.46 -3.96 1.63
CA VAL A 106 -2.96 -4.43 0.34
C VAL A 106 -3.32 -3.37 -0.70
N PRO A 107 -2.34 -2.63 -1.23
CA PRO A 107 -2.60 -1.58 -2.20
C PRO A 107 -2.96 -2.24 -3.53
N LEU A 108 -4.21 -2.07 -3.96
CA LEU A 108 -4.73 -2.66 -5.20
C LEU A 108 -4.25 -1.91 -6.45
N LEU A 109 -4.00 -0.61 -6.30
CA LEU A 109 -3.50 0.27 -7.35
C LEU A 109 -2.04 0.59 -7.02
N VAL A 110 -1.14 -0.36 -7.29
CA VAL A 110 0.29 -0.06 -7.17
C VAL A 110 0.68 0.71 -8.43
N GLN A 111 1.04 1.99 -8.27
CA GLN A 111 1.62 2.83 -9.32
C GLN A 111 3.03 2.32 -9.66
N ARG A 112 3.15 1.13 -10.24
CA ARG A 112 4.44 0.51 -10.61
C ARG A 112 5.15 1.29 -11.71
N ASN A 113 4.38 2.03 -12.50
CA ASN A 113 4.90 2.90 -13.51
C ASN A 113 4.01 4.17 -13.60
N PRO A 114 4.49 5.34 -13.15
CA PRO A 114 3.81 6.61 -13.35
C PRO A 114 3.46 6.87 -14.84
N ALA A 115 4.24 6.30 -15.78
CA ALA A 115 3.95 6.39 -17.21
C ALA A 115 2.79 5.47 -17.67
N ALA A 116 2.45 4.42 -16.92
CA ALA A 116 1.35 3.51 -17.24
C ALA A 116 -0.04 4.07 -16.85
N LEU A 117 -0.10 5.17 -16.09
CA LEU A 117 -1.34 5.90 -15.84
C LEU A 117 -1.85 6.67 -17.07
N GLY A 118 -1.14 6.63 -18.20
CA GLY A 118 -1.63 7.16 -19.48
C GLY A 118 -1.87 8.67 -19.54
N GLY A 119 -1.67 9.40 -18.44
CA GLY A 119 -1.94 10.85 -18.34
C GLY A 119 -0.76 11.71 -17.90
N GLY A 120 0.39 11.11 -17.58
CA GLY A 120 1.55 11.85 -17.07
C GLY A 120 2.48 12.35 -18.18
N LEU A 121 2.94 13.60 -18.08
CA LEU A 121 4.03 14.10 -18.92
C LEU A 121 5.33 13.30 -18.66
N PRO A 122 6.20 13.07 -19.67
CA PRO A 122 7.45 12.32 -19.50
C PRO A 122 8.43 12.92 -18.47
N SER A 123 8.34 14.24 -18.26
CA SER A 123 9.09 14.97 -17.22
C SER A 123 8.15 15.96 -16.54
N PRO A 124 7.39 15.53 -15.51
CA PRO A 124 6.47 16.40 -14.82
C PRO A 124 7.23 17.39 -13.92
N GLY A 125 6.66 18.58 -13.74
CA GLY A 125 7.18 19.58 -12.79
C GLY A 125 6.52 19.41 -11.42
N MET A 126 5.23 19.73 -11.36
CA MET A 126 4.35 19.46 -10.21
C MET A 126 3.97 17.97 -10.17
N LYS A 127 3.60 17.42 -9.00
CA LYS A 127 3.04 16.06 -8.98
C LYS A 127 1.65 16.08 -9.61
N GLN A 128 1.37 15.06 -10.42
CA GLN A 128 0.11 14.91 -11.15
C GLN A 128 -1.12 15.00 -10.22
N VAL A 129 -1.10 14.31 -9.07
CA VAL A 129 -2.20 14.35 -8.09
C VAL A 129 -2.43 15.75 -7.51
N GLU A 130 -1.36 16.53 -7.32
CA GLU A 130 -1.47 17.91 -6.83
C GLU A 130 -2.07 18.81 -7.92
N ALA A 131 -1.62 18.65 -9.17
CA ALA A 131 -2.13 19.37 -10.33
C ALA A 131 -3.63 19.08 -10.57
N TRP A 132 -4.01 17.80 -10.61
CA TRP A 132 -5.41 17.37 -10.72
C TRP A 132 -6.28 17.93 -9.59
N ALA A 133 -5.80 17.88 -8.34
CA ALA A 133 -6.54 18.40 -7.20
C ALA A 133 -6.76 19.92 -7.32
N LEU A 134 -5.76 20.65 -7.81
CA LEU A 134 -5.85 22.09 -8.03
C LEU A 134 -6.83 22.42 -9.17
N ALA A 135 -6.71 21.76 -10.32
CA ALA A 135 -7.64 21.92 -11.45
C ALA A 135 -9.10 21.62 -11.04
N ARG A 136 -9.33 20.53 -10.31
CA ARG A 136 -10.64 20.19 -9.71
C ARG A 136 -11.15 21.23 -8.73
N SER A 137 -10.27 21.84 -7.92
CA SER A 137 -10.65 22.87 -6.94
C SER A 137 -11.03 24.19 -7.59
N LEU A 138 -10.55 24.44 -8.81
CA LEU A 138 -10.91 25.61 -9.62
C LEU A 138 -12.20 25.42 -10.43
N ASP A 139 -12.78 24.21 -10.40
CA ASP A 139 -14.03 23.85 -11.09
C ASP A 139 -14.04 24.23 -12.58
N ILE A 140 -12.89 24.05 -13.25
CA ILE A 140 -12.70 24.34 -14.68
C ILE A 140 -13.66 23.45 -15.50
N GLN A 141 -14.42 24.07 -16.39
CA GLN A 141 -15.39 23.42 -17.27
C GLN A 141 -14.91 23.36 -18.72
N GLU A 142 -15.53 22.49 -19.51
CA GLU A 142 -15.32 22.47 -20.95
C GLU A 142 -15.70 23.81 -21.58
N GLY A 143 -14.78 24.38 -22.36
CA GLY A 143 -14.94 25.70 -22.99
C GLY A 143 -14.34 26.86 -22.20
N ASP A 144 -13.88 26.64 -20.96
CA ASP A 144 -13.17 27.67 -20.21
C ASP A 144 -11.80 27.98 -20.82
N THR A 145 -11.42 29.25 -20.75
CA THR A 145 -10.06 29.68 -21.12
C THR A 145 -9.17 29.61 -19.88
N VAL A 146 -8.23 28.66 -19.88
CA VAL A 146 -7.29 28.45 -18.78
C VAL A 146 -5.92 29.04 -19.15
N LEU A 147 -5.34 29.81 -18.24
CA LEU A 147 -3.99 30.37 -18.39
C LEU A 147 -3.15 30.03 -17.15
N ASP A 148 -2.05 29.30 -17.36
CA ASP A 148 -1.00 29.15 -16.37
C ASP A 148 0.21 29.99 -16.78
N PRO A 149 0.41 31.18 -16.17
CA PRO A 149 1.49 32.09 -16.53
C PRO A 149 2.87 31.59 -16.10
N MET A 150 2.95 30.53 -15.29
CA MET A 150 4.19 29.92 -14.80
C MET A 150 4.16 28.41 -15.00
N CYS A 151 3.71 27.96 -16.17
CA CYS A 151 3.37 26.57 -16.43
C CYS A 151 4.53 25.58 -16.30
N GLY A 152 5.78 26.03 -16.40
CA GLY A 152 6.96 25.19 -16.25
C GLY A 152 6.94 24.02 -17.23
N ARG A 153 6.74 22.79 -16.71
CA ARG A 153 6.61 21.58 -17.54
C ARG A 153 5.21 21.38 -18.13
N GLY A 154 4.24 22.21 -17.78
CA GLY A 154 2.85 22.14 -18.25
C GLY A 154 1.98 21.13 -17.51
N THR A 155 2.42 20.57 -16.38
CA THR A 155 1.67 19.53 -15.67
C THR A 155 0.29 19.98 -15.21
N LEU A 156 0.13 21.24 -14.78
CA LEU A 156 -1.18 21.76 -14.36
C LEU A 156 -2.13 21.97 -15.54
N LEU A 157 -1.62 22.32 -16.72
CA LEU A 157 -2.44 22.50 -17.93
C LEU A 157 -2.81 21.16 -18.58
N ALA A 158 -2.03 20.11 -18.32
CA ALA A 158 -2.27 18.78 -18.86
C ALA A 158 -3.32 17.99 -18.05
N GLU A 159 -3.44 18.27 -16.75
CA GLU A 159 -4.46 17.71 -15.85
C GLU A 159 -5.77 18.50 -15.87
#